data_AF-A0A535LKV3-F1
#
_entry.id   AF-A0A535LKV3-F1
#
_cell.length_a   1.000
_cell.length_b   1.000
_cell.length_c   1.000
_cell.angle_alpha   90.00
_cell.angle_beta   90.00
_cell.angle_gamma   90.00
#
_symmetry.space_group_name_H-M   'P 1'
#
loop_
_entity.id
_entity.type
_entity.pdbx_description
1 polymer ?
#
loop_
_entity_poly.entity_id
_entity_poly.type
_entity_poly.pdbx_seq_one_letter_code
_entity_poly.pdbx_strand_id
1 'polypeptide(L)'
;MVPEIAEDIANFFKTRDESVLRFVCSGLVQYSFFEALRRRIINDMAVPAHHESAISNLANLHRVIFHPDPEGIITNYVQQVQSGRLDIAAPVPGEVLDLLKTTIPADINNSSNLEWRYIIRRGWVWEIDQAPDGYKPQSDDEAAVLALMEPEHLS
;
A
#
# COMPACT_ATOMS: atom_id res chain seq x y z
N MET A 1 -30.64 3.81 -6.83
CA MET A 1 -30.27 3.77 -5.40
C MET A 1 -28.76 3.69 -5.16
N VAL A 2 -27.94 3.25 -6.12
CA VAL A 2 -26.47 3.35 -6.07
C VAL A 2 -25.90 4.77 -6.33
N PRO A 3 -26.51 5.65 -7.17
CA PRO A 3 -25.93 6.96 -7.48
C PRO A 3 -25.84 7.93 -6.30
N GLU A 4 -26.87 7.99 -5.47
CA GLU A 4 -26.94 8.93 -4.33
C GLU A 4 -25.85 8.62 -3.27
N ILE A 5 -25.55 7.35 -3.03
CA ILE A 5 -24.49 6.94 -2.09
C ILE A 5 -23.12 7.37 -2.61
N ALA A 6 -22.86 7.21 -3.91
CA ALA A 6 -21.60 7.63 -4.52
C ALA A 6 -21.44 9.16 -4.51
N GLU A 7 -22.55 9.89 -4.69
CA GLU A 7 -22.58 11.34 -4.68
C GLU A 7 -22.42 11.93 -3.27
N ASP A 8 -23.03 11.30 -2.25
CA ASP A 8 -22.85 11.66 -0.85
C ASP A 8 -21.43 11.38 -0.35
N ILE A 9 -20.83 10.27 -0.77
CA ILE A 9 -19.42 9.96 -0.50
C ILE A 9 -18.52 11.01 -1.17
N ALA A 10 -18.77 11.34 -2.44
CA ALA A 10 -17.99 12.36 -3.16
C ALA A 10 -18.11 13.76 -2.53
N ASN A 11 -19.31 14.13 -2.05
CA ASN A 11 -19.54 15.42 -1.40
C ASN A 11 -18.94 15.46 0.01
N PHE A 12 -18.94 14.34 0.73
CA PHE A 12 -18.21 14.19 2.01
C PHE A 12 -16.71 14.47 1.86
N PHE A 13 -16.11 14.07 0.73
CA PHE A 13 -14.69 14.31 0.45
C PHE A 13 -14.36 15.73 -0.03
N LYS A 14 -15.33 16.49 -0.56
CA LYS A 14 -15.09 17.86 -1.07
C LYS A 14 -14.90 18.92 0.03
N THR A 15 -15.42 18.70 1.24
CA THR A 15 -15.48 19.75 2.28
C THR A 15 -14.29 19.75 3.25
N ARG A 16 -13.33 18.85 3.07
CA ARG A 16 -12.12 18.82 3.91
C ARG A 16 -10.92 19.32 3.12
N ASP A 17 -10.11 20.11 3.80
CA ASP A 17 -8.81 20.55 3.36
C ASP A 17 -8.01 19.34 2.81
N GLU A 18 -7.51 19.44 1.57
CA GLU A 18 -6.88 18.33 0.85
C GLU A 18 -5.74 17.69 1.66
N SER A 19 -5.13 18.45 2.56
CA SER A 19 -4.05 18.02 3.45
C SER A 19 -4.49 16.98 4.49
N VAL A 20 -5.71 17.09 5.04
CA VAL A 20 -6.22 16.20 6.12
C VAL A 20 -6.72 14.87 5.56
N LEU A 21 -7.23 14.86 4.32
CA LEU A 21 -7.67 13.63 3.64
C LEU A 21 -6.49 12.76 3.17
N ARG A 22 -5.39 13.37 2.72
CA ARG A 22 -4.21 12.64 2.24
C ARG A 22 -3.49 11.86 3.35
N PHE A 23 -3.49 12.36 4.58
CA PHE A 23 -2.73 11.75 5.69
C PHE A 23 -3.42 10.49 6.27
N VAL A 24 -4.75 10.44 6.28
CA VAL A 24 -5.48 9.32 6.90
C VAL A 24 -5.63 8.14 5.94
N CYS A 25 -5.73 8.37 4.63
CA CYS A 25 -5.97 7.30 3.66
C CYS A 25 -4.73 6.41 3.43
N SER A 26 -3.54 6.98 3.24
CA SER A 26 -2.35 6.18 2.93
C SER A 26 -1.91 5.29 4.08
N GLY A 27 -1.95 5.78 5.32
CA GLY A 27 -1.65 4.96 6.50
C GLY A 27 -2.67 3.82 6.71
N LEU A 28 -3.95 4.06 6.41
CA LEU A 28 -4.97 3.00 6.43
C LEU A 28 -4.76 1.96 5.33
N VAL A 29 -4.38 2.40 4.12
CA VAL A 29 -4.04 1.50 3.01
C VAL A 29 -2.83 0.64 3.38
N GLN A 30 -1.76 1.26 3.87
CA GLN A 30 -0.57 0.57 4.36
C GLN A 30 -0.90 -0.46 5.45
N TYR A 31 -1.66 -0.05 6.47
CA TYR A 31 -2.08 -0.95 7.54
C TYR A 31 -2.89 -2.13 7.00
N SER A 32 -3.75 -1.89 6.01
CA SER A 32 -4.60 -2.94 5.41
C SER A 32 -3.77 -4.00 4.70
N PHE A 33 -2.74 -3.61 3.93
CA PHE A 33 -1.82 -4.57 3.32
C PHE A 33 -1.07 -5.40 4.35
N PHE A 34 -0.53 -4.75 5.38
CA PHE A 34 0.15 -5.42 6.50
C PHE A 34 -0.76 -6.42 7.20
N GLU A 35 -1.96 -6.00 7.62
CA GLU A 35 -2.89 -6.83 8.38
C GLU A 35 -3.44 -7.98 7.54
N ALA A 36 -3.68 -7.78 6.25
CA ALA A 36 -4.10 -8.84 5.34
C ALA A 36 -3.02 -9.94 5.24
N LEU A 37 -1.75 -9.56 5.03
CA LEU A 37 -0.66 -10.52 4.97
C LEU A 37 -0.42 -11.19 6.33
N ARG A 38 -0.46 -10.43 7.43
CA ARG A 38 -0.35 -10.96 8.79
C ARG A 38 -1.42 -12.01 9.09
N ARG A 39 -2.69 -11.75 8.78
CA ARG A 39 -3.79 -12.72 8.95
C ARG A 39 -3.59 -13.97 8.11
N ARG A 40 -3.13 -13.82 6.86
CA ARG A 40 -2.80 -14.96 6.01
C ARG A 40 -1.70 -15.81 6.65
N ILE A 41 -0.63 -15.19 7.15
CA ILE A 41 0.47 -15.91 7.82
C ILE A 41 -0.05 -16.65 9.06
N ILE A 42 -0.86 -16.00 9.91
CA ILE A 42 -1.48 -16.63 11.08
C ILE A 42 -2.27 -17.89 10.67
N ASN A 43 -3.09 -17.79 9.63
CA ASN A 43 -3.88 -18.90 9.14
C ASN A 43 -3.01 -20.02 8.55
N ASP A 44 -1.98 -19.67 7.77
CA ASP A 44 -1.09 -20.65 7.15
C ASP A 44 -0.18 -21.35 8.18
N MET A 45 0.21 -20.68 9.27
CA MET A 45 0.95 -21.31 10.38
C MET A 45 0.14 -22.41 11.10
N ALA A 46 -1.19 -22.30 11.10
CA ALA A 46 -2.07 -23.33 11.69
C ALA A 46 -2.20 -24.59 10.81
N VAL A 47 -1.75 -24.55 9.55
CA VAL A 47 -1.82 -25.66 8.60
C VAL A 47 -0.41 -26.21 8.36
N PRO A 48 -0.07 -27.44 8.82
CA PRO A 48 1.29 -27.95 8.72
C PRO A 48 1.88 -27.93 7.30
N ALA A 49 1.05 -28.17 6.28
CA ALA A 49 1.47 -28.15 4.88
C ALA A 49 1.84 -26.76 4.34
N HIS A 50 1.38 -25.68 4.99
CA HIS A 50 1.62 -24.29 4.56
C HIS A 50 2.72 -23.61 5.39
N HIS A 51 3.25 -24.28 6.40
CA HIS A 51 4.16 -23.67 7.38
C HIS A 51 5.38 -23.01 6.73
N GLU A 52 6.03 -23.67 5.77
CA GLU A 52 7.17 -23.07 5.05
C GLU A 52 6.78 -21.80 4.27
N SER A 53 5.60 -21.80 3.64
CA SER A 53 5.09 -20.62 2.94
C SER A 53 4.78 -19.49 3.92
N ALA A 54 4.21 -19.81 5.09
CA ALA A 54 3.94 -18.83 6.14
C ALA A 54 5.24 -18.15 6.64
N ILE A 55 6.30 -18.94 6.87
CA ILE A 55 7.61 -18.43 7.29
C ILE A 55 8.25 -17.59 6.18
N SER A 56 8.17 -18.03 4.93
CA SER A 56 8.65 -17.25 3.77
C SER A 56 7.92 -15.91 3.65
N ASN A 57 6.59 -15.91 3.78
CA ASN A 57 5.79 -14.69 3.74
C ASN A 57 6.14 -13.75 4.91
N LEU A 58 6.37 -14.29 6.11
CA LEU A 58 6.82 -13.51 7.26
C LEU A 58 8.19 -12.86 7.01
N ALA A 59 9.15 -13.59 6.45
CA ALA A 59 10.47 -13.04 6.10
C ALA A 59 10.38 -11.92 5.03
N ASN A 60 9.35 -11.98 4.19
CA ASN A 60 9.09 -11.02 3.11
C ASN A 60 8.05 -9.96 3.47
N LEU A 61 7.66 -9.82 4.74
CA LEU A 61 6.66 -8.86 5.20
C LEU A 61 7.01 -7.42 4.82
N HIS A 62 8.29 -7.06 4.81
CA HIS A 62 8.77 -5.74 4.38
C HIS A 62 8.34 -5.36 2.96
N ARG A 63 8.04 -6.33 2.07
CA ARG A 63 7.61 -6.05 0.68
C ARG A 63 6.23 -5.41 0.58
N VAL A 64 5.41 -5.55 1.62
CA VAL A 64 4.11 -4.88 1.69
C VAL A 64 4.16 -3.62 2.54
N ILE A 65 5.35 -3.17 2.94
CA ILE A 65 5.59 -1.91 3.65
C ILE A 65 6.23 -0.93 2.68
N PHE A 66 5.52 0.16 2.41
CA PHE A 66 5.91 1.16 1.41
C PHE A 66 6.60 2.36 2.06
N HIS A 67 6.26 2.66 3.31
CA HIS A 67 6.98 3.69 4.07
C HIS A 67 8.43 3.26 4.35
N PRO A 68 9.42 4.15 4.18
CA PRO A 68 10.80 3.88 4.56
C PRO A 68 10.92 3.46 6.03
N ASP A 69 11.73 2.44 6.29
CA ASP A 69 11.98 1.91 7.64
C ASP A 69 13.48 1.98 7.99
N PRO A 70 14.06 3.20 8.15
CA PRO A 70 15.49 3.36 8.43
C PRO A 70 15.89 2.82 9.80
N GLU A 71 14.95 2.77 10.75
CA GLU A 71 15.16 2.26 12.10
C GLU A 71 15.06 0.73 12.17
N GLY A 72 14.61 0.08 11.08
CA GLY A 72 14.48 -1.37 11.00
C GLY A 72 13.39 -1.94 11.89
N ILE A 73 12.34 -1.17 12.17
CA ILE A 73 11.19 -1.53 13.02
C ILE A 73 10.53 -2.82 12.49
N ILE A 74 10.27 -2.92 11.20
CA ILE A 74 9.62 -4.10 10.58
C ILE A 74 10.58 -5.28 10.60
N THR A 75 11.86 -5.06 10.32
CA THR A 75 12.87 -6.12 10.36
C THR A 75 12.98 -6.70 11.77
N ASN A 76 13.01 -5.84 12.79
CA ASN A 76 13.03 -6.24 14.20
C ASN A 76 11.74 -6.99 14.58
N TYR A 77 10.57 -6.50 14.17
CA TYR A 77 9.30 -7.19 14.38
C TYR A 77 9.31 -8.61 13.80
N VAL A 78 9.76 -8.77 12.55
CA VAL A 78 9.88 -10.07 11.88
C VAL A 78 10.82 -11.01 12.66
N GLN A 79 11.98 -10.51 13.10
CA GLN A 79 12.94 -11.31 13.87
C GLN A 79 12.39 -11.73 15.25
N GLN A 80 11.64 -10.86 15.93
CA GLN A 80 11.00 -11.18 17.20
C GLN A 80 9.91 -12.25 17.05
N VAL A 81 9.13 -12.19 15.96
CA VAL A 81 8.16 -13.24 15.63
C VAL A 81 8.86 -14.56 15.33
N GLN A 82 9.88 -14.55 14.45
CA GLN A 82 10.61 -15.77 14.06
C GLN A 82 11.32 -16.44 15.23
N SER A 83 11.81 -15.66 16.20
CA SER A 83 12.45 -16.18 17.41
C SER A 83 11.45 -16.62 18.49
N GLY A 84 10.14 -16.46 18.27
CA GLY A 84 9.10 -16.78 19.25
C GLY A 84 9.03 -15.82 20.44
N ARG A 85 9.78 -14.70 20.40
CA ARG A 85 9.70 -13.65 21.42
C ARG A 85 8.38 -12.90 21.35
N LEU A 86 7.81 -12.80 20.15
CA LEU A 86 6.51 -12.21 19.89
C LEU A 86 5.62 -13.24 19.20
N ASP A 87 4.38 -13.38 19.68
CA ASP A 87 3.36 -14.15 18.98
C ASP A 87 2.75 -13.29 17.87
N ILE A 88 2.82 -13.75 16.61
CA ILE A 88 2.26 -13.02 15.48
C ILE A 88 0.76 -12.76 15.65
N ALA A 89 0.03 -13.59 16.40
CA ALA A 89 -1.40 -13.40 16.68
C ALA A 89 -1.68 -12.35 17.77
N ALA A 90 -0.67 -11.96 18.56
CA ALA A 90 -0.80 -10.92 19.58
C ALA A 90 -1.02 -9.52 18.97
N PRO A 91 -1.48 -8.54 19.76
CA PRO A 91 -1.60 -7.16 19.29
C PRO A 91 -0.30 -6.64 18.68
N VAL A 92 -0.43 -5.92 17.57
CA VAL A 92 0.71 -5.34 16.85
C VAL A 92 1.39 -4.29 17.73
N PRO A 93 2.73 -4.31 17.87
CA PRO A 93 3.46 -3.31 18.65
C PRO A 93 3.15 -1.87 18.20
N GLY A 94 3.16 -0.92 19.15
CA GLY A 94 2.85 0.48 18.90
C GLY A 94 3.77 1.11 17.84
N GLU A 95 5.08 0.86 17.93
CA GLU A 95 6.07 1.34 16.95
C GLU A 95 5.79 0.88 15.52
N VAL A 96 5.34 -0.38 15.34
CA VAL A 96 4.93 -0.89 14.04
C VAL A 96 3.68 -0.16 13.57
N LEU A 97 2.67 -0.01 14.44
CA LEU A 97 1.45 0.73 14.08
C LEU A 97 1.73 2.19 13.72
N ASP A 98 2.64 2.84 14.42
CA ASP A 98 2.98 4.24 14.19
C ASP A 98 3.70 4.42 12.86
N LEU A 99 4.65 3.53 12.52
CA LEU A 99 5.26 3.46 11.19
C LEU A 99 4.21 3.29 10.07
N LEU A 100 3.25 2.38 10.25
CA LEU A 100 2.21 2.14 9.25
C LEU A 100 1.28 3.36 9.09
N LYS A 101 1.00 4.10 10.18
CA LYS A 101 0.11 5.28 10.15
C LYS A 101 0.77 6.50 9.51
N THR A 102 2.10 6.59 9.52
CA THR A 102 2.84 7.72 8.95
C THR A 102 3.11 7.59 7.46
N THR A 103 2.61 6.52 6.81
CA THR A 103 2.74 6.35 5.36
C THR A 103 2.02 7.45 4.62
N ILE A 104 2.71 8.06 3.66
CA ILE A 104 2.19 9.12 2.79
C ILE A 104 1.90 8.59 1.38
N PRO A 105 1.08 9.29 0.56
CA PRO A 105 0.82 8.87 -0.82
C PRO A 105 2.09 8.61 -1.65
N ALA A 106 3.12 9.45 -1.51
CA ALA A 106 4.38 9.32 -2.23
C ALA A 106 5.11 8.00 -1.94
N ASP A 107 5.01 7.46 -0.71
CA ASP A 107 5.64 6.18 -0.34
C ASP A 107 5.08 5.03 -1.18
N ILE A 108 3.75 5.04 -1.39
CA ILE A 108 3.04 4.05 -2.20
C ILE A 108 3.34 4.28 -3.68
N ASN A 109 3.22 5.52 -4.15
CA ASN A 109 3.42 5.87 -5.55
C ASN A 109 4.82 5.53 -6.06
N ASN A 110 5.82 5.80 -5.24
CA ASN A 110 7.23 5.65 -5.61
C ASN A 110 7.78 4.26 -5.22
N SER A 111 6.94 3.35 -4.71
CA SER A 111 7.40 2.03 -4.26
C SER A 111 7.80 1.14 -5.43
N SER A 112 9.01 0.57 -5.35
CA SER A 112 9.45 -0.48 -6.28
C SER A 112 8.79 -1.84 -6.04
N ASN A 113 8.03 -2.00 -4.96
CA ASN A 113 7.29 -3.22 -4.64
C ASN A 113 5.87 -3.22 -5.23
N LEU A 114 5.45 -2.13 -5.87
CA LEU A 114 4.15 -2.01 -6.51
C LEU A 114 4.31 -1.87 -8.03
N GLU A 115 3.47 -2.59 -8.75
CA GLU A 115 3.30 -2.45 -10.19
C GLU A 115 1.93 -1.83 -10.46
N TRP A 116 1.93 -0.65 -11.07
CA TRP A 116 0.69 0.02 -11.47
C TRP A 116 0.07 -0.68 -12.68
N ARG A 117 -1.17 -1.13 -12.53
CA ARG A 117 -1.94 -1.80 -13.60
C ARG A 117 -3.03 -0.89 -14.17
N TYR A 118 -3.59 -0.03 -13.31
CA TYR A 118 -4.71 0.84 -13.67
C TYR A 118 -4.55 2.21 -12.99
N ILE A 119 -4.99 3.26 -13.69
CA ILE A 119 -5.11 4.63 -13.15
C ILE A 119 -6.54 5.11 -13.33
N ILE A 120 -7.05 5.79 -12.30
CA ILE A 120 -8.36 6.44 -12.36
C ILE A 120 -8.15 7.95 -12.48
N ARG A 121 -8.57 8.52 -13.61
CA ARG A 121 -8.53 9.97 -13.84
C ARG A 121 -9.89 10.43 -14.35
N ARG A 122 -10.48 11.42 -13.66
CA ARG A 122 -11.79 12.01 -14.00
C ARG A 122 -12.92 10.98 -14.17
N GLY A 123 -12.92 9.94 -13.33
CA GLY A 123 -13.94 8.87 -13.37
C GLY A 123 -13.73 7.80 -14.46
N TRP A 124 -12.67 7.92 -15.27
CA TRP A 124 -12.29 6.91 -16.25
C TRP A 124 -11.16 6.04 -15.70
N VAL A 125 -11.26 4.73 -15.95
CA VAL A 125 -10.22 3.76 -15.65
C VAL A 125 -9.39 3.55 -16.90
N TRP A 126 -8.08 3.75 -16.77
CA TRP A 126 -7.09 3.55 -17.82
C TRP A 126 -6.24 2.34 -17.45
N GLU A 127 -6.09 1.39 -18.35
CA GLU A 127 -5.16 0.27 -18.21
C GLU A 127 -3.76 0.71 -18.64
N ILE A 128 -2.75 0.27 -17.90
CA ILE A 128 -1.35 0.57 -18.19
C ILE A 128 -0.76 -0.61 -18.95
N ASP A 129 -0.31 -0.35 -20.17
CA ASP A 129 0.44 -1.27 -21.01
C ASP A 129 1.89 -0.81 -21.20
N GLN A 130 2.78 -1.74 -21.54
CA GLN A 130 4.16 -1.38 -21.89
C GLN A 130 4.20 -0.56 -23.19
N ALA A 131 4.74 0.65 -23.08
CA ALA A 131 4.93 1.53 -24.22
C ALA A 131 6.16 1.11 -25.05
N PRO A 132 6.12 1.20 -26.38
CA PRO A 132 7.31 1.03 -27.22
C PRO A 132 8.38 2.09 -26.92
N ASP A 133 9.63 1.79 -27.27
CA ASP A 133 10.73 2.75 -27.12
C ASP A 133 10.44 4.06 -27.89
N GLY A 134 10.54 5.18 -27.19
CA GLY A 134 10.31 6.51 -27.76
C GLY A 134 8.83 6.86 -27.97
N TYR A 135 7.92 6.13 -27.32
CA TYR A 135 6.49 6.45 -27.32
C TYR A 135 6.22 7.92 -26.92
N LYS A 136 5.24 8.54 -27.59
CA LYS A 136 4.74 9.86 -27.27
C LYS A 136 3.23 9.81 -27.10
N PRO A 137 2.66 10.52 -26.12
CA PRO A 137 1.22 10.59 -25.96
C PRO A 137 0.56 11.13 -27.23
N GLN A 138 -0.56 10.53 -27.59
CA GLN A 138 -1.34 10.86 -28.79
C GLN A 138 -2.40 11.93 -28.50
N SER A 139 -2.63 12.27 -27.22
CA SER A 139 -3.58 13.29 -26.78
C SER A 139 -3.15 13.96 -25.47
N ASP A 140 -3.73 15.14 -25.19
CA ASP A 140 -3.51 15.86 -23.94
C ASP A 140 -4.01 15.08 -22.71
N ASP A 141 -5.10 14.31 -22.85
CA ASP A 141 -5.61 13.48 -21.78
C ASP A 141 -4.67 12.33 -21.46
N GLU A 142 -4.11 11.69 -22.49
CA GLU A 142 -3.09 10.65 -22.31
C GLU A 142 -1.81 11.21 -21.69
N ALA A 143 -1.33 12.36 -22.16
CA ALA A 143 -0.16 13.03 -21.58
C ALA A 143 -0.37 13.32 -20.07
N ALA A 144 -1.59 13.73 -19.70
CA ALA A 144 -1.93 13.98 -18.31
C ALA A 144 -2.09 12.70 -17.48
N VAL A 145 -2.45 11.56 -18.06
CA VAL A 145 -2.44 10.25 -17.38
C VAL A 145 -1.00 9.77 -17.18
N LEU A 146 -0.14 9.87 -18.19
CA LEU A 146 1.27 9.51 -18.07
C LEU A 146 1.97 10.32 -16.98
N ALA A 147 1.66 11.61 -16.83
CA ALA A 147 2.20 12.43 -15.75
C ALA A 147 1.83 11.96 -14.34
N LEU A 148 0.73 11.19 -14.18
CA LEU A 148 0.35 10.60 -12.88
C LEU A 148 1.16 9.33 -12.55
N MET A 149 1.85 8.74 -13.53
CA MET A 149 2.72 7.57 -13.33
C MET A 149 4.13 7.97 -12.90
N GLU A 150 4.49 9.24 -13.08
CA GLU A 150 5.81 9.72 -12.68
C GLU A 150 5.96 9.70 -11.15
N PRO A 151 7.15 9.41 -10.63
CA PRO A 151 7.42 9.50 -9.20
C PRO A 151 7.09 10.90 -8.67
N GLU A 152 6.38 10.99 -7.55
CA GLU A 152 6.03 12.28 -6.92
C GLU A 152 7.28 13.02 -6.43
N HIS A 153 8.34 12.27 -6.07
CA HIS A 153 9.61 12.80 -5.61
C HIS A 153 10.75 12.04 -6.29
N LEU A 154 11.72 12.78 -6.84
CA LEU A 154 12.97 12.21 -7.33
C LEU A 154 13.81 11.82 -6.10
N SER A 155 14.13 10.54 -5.99
CA SER A 155 15.02 9.97 -4.97
C SER A 155 16.44 10.53 -5.06
#